data_AF-A0A5J4KV50-F1
#
_entry.id   AF-A0A5J4KV50-F1
#
_cell.length_a   1.000
_cell.length_b   1.000
_cell.length_c   1.000
_cell.angle_alpha   90.00
_cell.angle_beta   90.00
_cell.angle_gamma   90.00
#
_symmetry.space_group_name_H-M   'P 1'
#
loop_
_entity.id
_entity.type
_entity.pdbx_description
1 polymer ?
#
loop_
_entity_poly.entity_id
_entity_poly.type
_entity_poly.pdbx_seq_one_letter_code
_entity_poly.pdbx_strand_id
1 'polypeptide(L)'
;MEERKKKSTLEHLRMRYPIDIPTLARQAGVGTITVYHALLHKPIYRESAEKILAALSQHTGLPLPFDQVDIVTWDDYLFLWIVRASRETNPHDTEAHLLDEYQFVYARDKHHAALLAGPWLAQKSHLTHHSFTPCPEGFLIGDIAIPGHLTKGTP
;
A
#
# COMPACT_ATOMS: atom_id res chain seq x y z
N MET A 1 -5.00 -28.59 13.38
CA MET A 1 -4.18 -27.42 13.74
C MET A 1 -2.97 -27.48 12.82
N GLU A 2 -3.07 -26.90 11.62
CA GLU A 2 -1.96 -26.91 10.66
C GLU A 2 -0.86 -25.99 11.19
N GLU A 3 0.31 -26.56 11.49
CA GLU A 3 1.53 -25.78 11.67
C GLU A 3 1.75 -24.96 10.39
N ARG A 4 1.54 -23.64 10.46
CA ARG A 4 1.96 -22.74 9.40
C ARG A 4 3.48 -22.88 9.27
N LYS A 5 3.93 -23.58 8.22
CA LYS A 5 5.35 -23.61 7.85
C LYS A 5 5.85 -22.17 7.78
N LYS A 6 6.84 -21.84 8.60
CA LYS A 6 7.44 -20.50 8.65
C LYS A 6 8.05 -20.21 7.27
N LYS A 7 7.57 -19.17 6.60
CA LYS A 7 8.08 -18.74 5.29
C LYS A 7 9.56 -18.36 5.41
N SER A 8 10.33 -18.61 4.35
CA SER A 8 11.74 -18.23 4.30
C SER A 8 11.87 -16.76 3.91
N THR A 9 12.55 -15.96 4.72
CA THR A 9 12.87 -14.57 4.36
C THR A 9 13.94 -14.53 3.26
N LEU A 10 14.03 -13.42 2.51
CA LEU A 10 15.11 -13.20 1.54
C LEU A 10 16.52 -13.29 2.17
N GLU A 11 16.68 -12.85 3.41
CA GLU A 11 17.96 -12.93 4.13
C GLU A 11 18.40 -14.39 4.36
N HIS A 12 17.48 -15.23 4.86
CA HIS A 12 17.71 -16.67 4.97
C HIS A 12 18.08 -17.34 3.64
N LEU A 13 17.39 -16.97 2.55
CA LEU A 13 17.72 -17.50 1.22
C LEU A 13 19.12 -17.08 0.80
N ARG A 14 19.53 -15.83 1.06
CA ARG A 14 20.88 -15.33 0.76
C ARG A 14 21.99 -16.03 1.54
N MET A 15 21.73 -16.41 2.80
CA MET A 15 22.70 -17.19 3.59
C MET A 15 22.93 -18.58 3.00
N ARG A 16 21.91 -19.19 2.39
CA ARG A 16 21.98 -20.53 1.81
C ARG A 16 22.44 -20.54 0.35
N TYR A 17 22.06 -19.52 -0.40
CA TYR A 17 22.40 -19.31 -1.80
C TYR A 17 23.01 -17.92 -1.93
N PRO A 18 24.34 -17.80 -1.87
CA PRO A 18 25.02 -16.52 -1.99
C PRO A 18 24.57 -15.80 -3.25
N ILE A 19 23.96 -14.63 -3.06
CA ILE A 19 23.50 -13.79 -4.16
C ILE A 19 23.93 -12.35 -3.89
N ASP A 20 24.47 -11.74 -4.94
CA ASP A 20 24.84 -10.33 -4.98
C ASP A 20 23.59 -9.49 -5.27
N ILE A 21 23.32 -8.48 -4.44
CA ILE A 21 22.09 -7.67 -4.50
C ILE A 21 21.99 -6.91 -5.84
N PRO A 22 23.02 -6.17 -6.30
CA PRO A 22 23.01 -5.54 -7.63
C PRO A 22 22.76 -6.53 -8.77
N THR A 23 23.33 -7.73 -8.69
CA THR A 23 23.14 -8.76 -9.72
C THR A 23 21.70 -9.28 -9.73
N LEU A 24 21.13 -9.58 -8.57
CA LEU A 24 19.73 -9.98 -8.44
C LEU A 24 18.79 -8.89 -8.97
N ALA A 25 19.03 -7.64 -8.59
CA ALA A 25 18.23 -6.50 -9.03
C ALA A 25 18.23 -6.39 -10.57
N ARG A 26 19.40 -6.55 -11.19
CA ARG A 26 19.57 -6.55 -12.65
C ARG A 26 18.83 -7.71 -13.31
N GLN A 27 18.94 -8.92 -12.78
CA GLN A 27 18.27 -10.11 -13.30
C GLN A 27 16.74 -10.00 -13.19
N ALA A 28 16.25 -9.44 -12.08
CA ALA A 28 14.83 -9.20 -11.86
C ALA A 28 14.30 -7.98 -12.64
N GLY A 29 15.15 -7.14 -13.21
CA GLY A 29 14.74 -5.90 -13.88
C GLY A 29 14.09 -4.90 -12.91
N VAL A 30 14.58 -4.83 -11.67
CA VAL A 30 14.11 -3.88 -10.63
C VAL A 30 15.26 -3.02 -10.13
N GLY A 31 14.96 -1.90 -9.47
CA GLY A 31 15.98 -1.08 -8.83
C GLY A 31 16.65 -1.81 -7.65
N THR A 32 17.95 -1.61 -7.45
CA THR A 32 18.70 -2.17 -6.32
C THR A 32 18.07 -1.82 -4.98
N ILE A 33 17.56 -0.59 -4.85
CA ILE A 33 16.86 -0.13 -3.64
C ILE A 33 15.63 -0.99 -3.31
N THR A 34 14.91 -1.49 -4.32
CA THR A 34 13.75 -2.37 -4.15
C THR A 34 14.15 -3.70 -3.54
N VAL A 35 15.29 -4.27 -3.97
CA VAL A 35 15.83 -5.51 -3.38
C VAL A 35 16.28 -5.28 -1.93
N TYR A 36 16.91 -4.14 -1.65
CA TYR A 36 17.25 -3.76 -0.27
C TYR A 36 16.00 -3.61 0.61
N HIS A 37 14.95 -2.97 0.10
CA HIS A 37 13.68 -2.86 0.83
C HIS A 37 13.10 -4.23 1.14
N ALA A 38 13.07 -5.14 0.15
CA ALA A 38 12.59 -6.50 0.36
C ALA A 38 13.41 -7.27 1.41
N LEU A 39 14.75 -7.13 1.42
CA LEU A 39 15.63 -7.72 2.42
C LEU A 39 15.39 -7.17 3.84
N LEU A 40 15.10 -5.88 3.95
CA LEU A 40 14.79 -5.21 5.22
C LEU A 40 13.33 -5.38 5.67
N HIS A 41 12.57 -6.28 5.04
CA HIS A 41 11.13 -6.45 5.27
C HIS A 41 10.33 -5.15 5.14
N LYS A 42 10.80 -4.22 4.30
CA LYS A 42 10.04 -3.04 3.91
C LYS A 42 9.10 -3.40 2.76
N PRO A 43 7.87 -2.86 2.75
CA PRO A 43 6.91 -3.16 1.71
C PRO A 43 7.42 -2.71 0.33
N ILE A 44 7.21 -3.58 -0.66
CA ILE A 44 7.47 -3.31 -2.07
C ILE A 44 6.22 -3.62 -2.91
N TYR A 45 6.19 -3.12 -4.15
CA TYR A 45 5.10 -3.47 -5.07
C TYR A 45 5.11 -4.96 -5.38
N ARG A 46 3.91 -5.57 -5.47
CA ARG A 46 3.75 -6.99 -5.74
C ARG A 46 4.47 -7.45 -7.01
N GLU A 47 4.35 -6.68 -8.09
CA GLU A 47 5.02 -6.96 -9.37
C GLU A 47 6.55 -7.02 -9.21
N SER A 48 7.12 -6.10 -8.42
CA SER A 48 8.55 -6.11 -8.11
C SER A 48 8.95 -7.33 -7.28
N ALA A 49 8.11 -7.74 -6.33
CA ALA A 49 8.34 -8.94 -5.53
C ALA A 49 8.26 -10.21 -6.40
N GLU A 50 7.29 -10.32 -7.31
CA GLU A 50 7.17 -11.40 -8.31
C GLU A 50 8.43 -11.52 -9.16
N LYS A 51 8.95 -10.40 -9.67
CA LYS A 51 10.20 -10.34 -10.44
C LYS A 51 11.42 -10.79 -9.65
N ILE A 52 11.54 -10.36 -8.39
CA ILE A 52 12.61 -10.77 -7.48
C ILE A 52 12.57 -12.28 -7.23
N LEU A 53 11.38 -12.83 -6.93
CA LEU A 53 11.19 -14.26 -6.70
C LEU A 53 11.47 -15.10 -7.94
N ALA A 54 11.09 -14.63 -9.13
CA ALA A 54 11.39 -15.29 -10.39
C ALA A 54 12.90 -15.36 -10.64
N ALA A 55 13.61 -14.24 -10.45
CA ALA A 55 15.07 -14.20 -10.60
C ALA A 55 15.79 -15.10 -9.58
N LEU A 56 15.34 -15.10 -8.32
CA LEU A 56 15.86 -16.01 -7.30
C LEU A 56 15.59 -17.48 -7.61
N SER A 57 14.41 -17.78 -8.15
CA SER A 57 14.07 -19.15 -8.55
C SER A 57 15.01 -19.65 -9.64
N GLN A 58 15.33 -18.79 -10.61
CA GLN A 58 16.31 -19.09 -11.66
C GLN A 58 17.73 -19.26 -11.10
N HIS A 59 18.15 -18.39 -10.16
CA HIS A 59 19.48 -18.46 -9.55
C HIS A 59 19.68 -19.71 -8.69
N THR A 60 18.65 -20.12 -7.95
CA THR A 60 18.71 -21.26 -7.02
C THR A 60 18.34 -22.60 -7.66
N GLY A 61 17.66 -22.58 -8.80
CA GLY A 61 17.06 -23.75 -9.43
C GLY A 61 15.84 -24.30 -8.69
N LEU A 62 15.30 -23.56 -7.71
CA LEU A 62 14.15 -23.96 -6.89
C LEU A 62 12.95 -23.06 -7.19
N PRO A 63 11.71 -23.60 -7.21
CA PRO A 63 10.53 -22.75 -7.29
C PRO A 63 10.37 -21.99 -5.96
N LEU A 64 10.37 -20.65 -6.02
CA LEU A 64 10.22 -19.78 -4.84
C LEU A 64 8.94 -18.91 -4.93
N PRO A 65 7.74 -19.49 -4.81
CA PRO A 65 6.48 -18.75 -4.79
C PRO A 65 6.23 -17.98 -3.47
N PHE A 66 5.27 -17.04 -3.49
CA PHE A 66 4.92 -16.17 -2.34
C PHE A 66 4.41 -16.90 -1.10
N ASP A 67 3.90 -18.11 -1.24
CA ASP A 67 3.48 -18.97 -0.14
C ASP A 67 4.70 -19.54 0.62
N GLN A 68 5.88 -19.58 -0.01
CA GLN A 68 7.11 -20.13 0.58
C GLN A 68 8.11 -19.06 1.01
N VAL A 69 8.08 -17.89 0.38
CA VAL A 69 9.00 -16.79 0.69
C VAL A 69 8.26 -15.65 1.36
N ASP A 70 8.82 -15.16 2.46
CA ASP A 70 8.31 -13.99 3.17
C ASP A 70 8.83 -12.72 2.50
N ILE A 71 7.94 -12.07 1.73
CA ILE A 71 8.17 -10.74 1.17
C ILE A 71 6.95 -9.89 1.50
N VAL A 72 7.21 -8.79 2.19
CA VAL A 72 6.19 -7.80 2.55
C VAL A 72 5.83 -7.00 1.30
N THR A 73 4.53 -6.94 0.98
CA THR A 73 4.05 -6.18 -0.18
C THR A 73 3.15 -5.03 0.24
N TRP A 74 3.06 -3.99 -0.59
CA TRP A 74 2.09 -2.91 -0.37
C TRP A 74 0.62 -3.40 -0.40
N ASP A 75 0.34 -4.59 -0.96
CA ASP A 75 -1.01 -5.21 -0.94
C ASP A 75 -1.49 -5.58 0.49
N ASP A 76 -0.54 -5.73 1.41
CA ASP A 76 -0.77 -6.01 2.82
C ASP A 76 -1.08 -4.74 3.63
N TYR A 77 -0.86 -3.58 3.02
CA TYR A 77 -1.08 -2.27 3.63
C TYR A 77 -2.35 -1.63 3.11
N LEU A 78 -2.98 -0.86 3.98
CA LEU A 78 -4.01 0.10 3.63
C LEU A 78 -3.40 1.48 3.75
N PHE A 79 -3.51 2.30 2.71
CA PHE A 79 -3.08 3.69 2.74
C PHE A 79 -4.21 4.57 3.29
N LEU A 80 -3.84 5.66 3.94
CA LEU A 80 -4.78 6.70 4.30
C LEU A 80 -5.30 7.40 3.04
N TRP A 81 -6.62 7.53 2.94
CA TRP A 81 -7.30 8.32 1.92
C TRP A 81 -8.13 9.40 2.59
N ILE A 82 -7.97 10.63 2.12
CA ILE A 82 -8.85 11.75 2.44
C ILE A 82 -9.94 11.78 1.39
N VAL A 83 -11.17 11.57 1.85
CA VAL A 83 -12.38 11.71 1.04
C VAL A 83 -12.96 13.09 1.33
N ARG A 84 -13.10 13.92 0.30
CA ARG A 84 -13.75 15.22 0.39
C ARG A 84 -15.09 15.11 -0.32
N ALA A 85 -16.16 15.50 0.35
CA ALA A 85 -17.46 15.71 -0.24
C ALA A 85 -17.75 17.22 -0.21
N SER A 86 -18.15 17.78 -1.35
CA SER A 86 -18.38 19.22 -1.46
C SER A 86 -19.57 19.59 -2.33
N ARG A 87 -20.09 20.80 -2.11
CA ARG A 87 -21.08 21.45 -2.96
C ARG A 87 -20.82 22.95 -3.01
N GLU A 88 -21.03 23.55 -4.18
CA GLU A 88 -21.11 25.01 -4.33
C GLU A 88 -22.43 25.51 -3.75
N THR A 89 -22.37 26.45 -2.80
CA THR A 89 -23.59 26.96 -2.14
C THR A 89 -24.42 27.86 -3.06
N ASN A 90 -23.81 28.51 -4.06
CA ASN A 90 -24.51 29.34 -5.04
C ASN A 90 -23.67 29.58 -6.32
N PRO A 91 -24.10 29.13 -7.51
CA PRO A 91 -23.36 29.34 -8.76
C PRO A 91 -23.47 30.77 -9.33
N HIS A 92 -24.27 31.64 -8.69
CA HIS A 92 -24.51 33.03 -9.12
C HIS A 92 -23.98 34.08 -8.14
N ASP A 93 -23.36 33.67 -7.03
CA ASP A 93 -22.62 34.59 -6.15
C ASP A 93 -21.17 34.69 -6.61
N THR A 94 -20.67 35.92 -6.70
CA THR A 94 -19.25 36.23 -6.91
C THR A 94 -18.33 35.69 -5.79
N GLU A 95 -18.91 35.32 -4.65
CA GLU A 95 -18.24 34.68 -3.51
C GLU A 95 -18.84 33.29 -3.24
N ALA A 96 -18.84 32.42 -4.24
CA ALA A 96 -19.30 31.04 -4.07
C ALA A 96 -18.55 30.35 -2.90
N HIS A 97 -19.24 30.14 -1.78
CA HIS A 97 -18.70 29.39 -0.65
C HIS A 97 -18.76 27.89 -0.98
N LEU A 98 -17.64 27.19 -0.76
CA LEU A 98 -17.60 25.74 -0.85
C LEU A 98 -17.98 25.17 0.52
N LEU A 99 -19.06 24.40 0.56
CA LEU A 99 -19.36 23.57 1.72
C LEU A 99 -18.55 22.28 1.57
N ASP A 100 -17.56 22.10 2.42
CA ASP A 100 -16.66 20.94 2.42
C ASP A 100 -16.86 20.08 3.68
N GLU A 101 -16.99 18.78 3.47
CA GLU A 101 -16.87 17.78 4.53
C GLU A 101 -15.81 16.73 4.17
N TYR A 102 -15.16 16.19 5.20
CA TYR A 102 -14.05 15.24 5.03
C TYR A 102 -14.29 13.96 5.81
N GLN A 103 -13.87 12.83 5.22
CA GLN A 103 -13.78 11.54 5.88
C GLN A 103 -12.42 10.90 5.59
N PHE A 104 -11.86 10.24 6.60
CA PHE A 104 -10.63 9.48 6.48
C PHE A 104 -10.94 7.98 6.41
N VAL A 105 -10.38 7.29 5.42
CA VAL A 105 -10.51 5.84 5.29
C VAL A 105 -9.15 5.23 4.95
N TYR A 106 -8.91 4.01 5.45
CA TYR A 106 -7.72 3.24 5.07
C TYR A 106 -8.09 2.25 3.96
N ALA A 107 -7.53 2.44 2.77
CA ALA A 107 -7.88 1.66 1.59
C ALA A 107 -6.65 1.30 0.74
N ARG A 108 -6.79 0.25 -0.06
CA ARG A 108 -5.71 -0.27 -0.93
C ARG A 108 -5.55 0.57 -2.20
N ASP A 109 -6.65 1.12 -2.67
CA ASP A 109 -6.76 1.91 -3.88
C ASP A 109 -7.99 2.83 -3.79
N LYS A 110 -8.17 3.67 -4.82
CA LYS A 110 -9.28 4.63 -4.91
C LYS A 110 -10.66 3.95 -4.93
N HIS A 111 -10.78 2.79 -5.57
CA HIS A 111 -12.06 2.08 -5.66
C HIS A 111 -12.48 1.54 -4.30
N HIS A 112 -11.56 0.91 -3.58
CA HIS A 112 -11.77 0.48 -2.20
C HIS A 112 -12.10 1.66 -1.28
N ALA A 113 -11.43 2.81 -1.44
CA ALA A 113 -11.75 4.03 -0.69
C ALA A 113 -13.19 4.50 -0.94
N ALA A 114 -13.64 4.48 -2.20
CA ALA A 114 -15.02 4.84 -2.56
C ALA A 114 -16.06 3.87 -1.96
N LEU A 115 -15.78 2.56 -1.96
CA LEU A 115 -16.65 1.57 -1.32
C LEU A 115 -16.76 1.81 0.20
N LEU A 116 -15.64 2.07 0.87
CA LEU A 116 -15.61 2.34 2.32
C LEU A 116 -16.31 3.64 2.69
N ALA A 117 -16.18 4.68 1.86
CA ALA A 117 -16.83 5.98 2.08
C ALA A 117 -18.32 5.98 1.69
N GLY A 118 -18.78 4.99 0.92
CA GLY A 118 -20.14 4.93 0.39
C GLY A 118 -21.26 5.20 1.41
N PRO A 119 -21.28 4.52 2.58
CA PRO A 119 -22.29 4.77 3.61
C PRO A 119 -22.30 6.21 4.14
N TRP A 120 -21.13 6.83 4.29
CA TRP A 120 -21.01 8.23 4.73
C TRP A 120 -21.43 9.19 3.61
N LEU A 121 -20.99 8.96 2.38
CA LEU A 121 -21.41 9.74 1.21
C LEU A 121 -22.94 9.68 1.01
N ALA A 122 -23.58 8.55 1.28
CA ALA A 122 -25.03 8.42 1.22
C ALA A 122 -25.74 9.30 2.27
N GLN A 123 -25.15 9.48 3.46
CA GLN A 123 -25.66 10.42 4.48
C GLN A 123 -25.41 11.89 4.08
N LYS A 124 -24.46 12.13 3.18
CA LYS A 124 -24.06 13.43 2.65
C LYS A 124 -24.50 13.63 1.20
N SER A 125 -25.66 13.08 0.83
CA SER A 125 -26.19 13.13 -0.55
C SER A 125 -26.36 14.53 -1.12
N HIS A 126 -26.45 15.55 -0.26
CA HIS A 126 -26.51 16.95 -0.66
C HIS A 126 -25.15 17.52 -1.10
N LEU A 127 -24.04 16.83 -0.85
CA LEU A 127 -22.69 17.16 -1.31
C LEU A 127 -22.41 16.36 -2.58
N THR A 128 -22.47 17.01 -3.74
CA THR A 128 -22.50 16.33 -5.05
C THR A 128 -21.13 16.06 -5.66
N HIS A 129 -20.09 16.75 -5.20
CA HIS A 129 -18.73 16.60 -5.71
C HIS A 129 -17.90 15.79 -4.72
N HIS A 130 -17.32 14.68 -5.18
CA HIS A 130 -16.49 13.81 -4.34
C HIS A 130 -15.07 13.72 -4.91
N SER A 131 -14.07 13.91 -4.05
CA SER A 131 -12.67 13.65 -4.39
C SER A 131 -12.02 12.71 -3.38
N PHE A 132 -11.04 11.96 -3.86
CA PHE A 132 -10.35 10.91 -3.10
C PHE A 132 -8.85 11.12 -3.30
N THR A 133 -8.16 11.52 -2.24
CA THR A 133 -6.74 11.85 -2.27
C THR A 133 -5.96 10.88 -1.39
N PRO A 134 -4.97 10.14 -1.92
CA PRO A 134 -4.12 9.29 -1.11
C PRO A 134 -3.14 10.14 -0.29
N CYS A 135 -2.93 9.78 0.96
CA CYS A 135 -1.99 10.43 1.89
C CYS A 135 -1.04 9.38 2.50
N PRO A 136 -0.14 8.79 1.70
CA PRO A 136 0.71 7.68 2.14
C PRO A 136 1.71 8.05 3.25
N GLU A 137 2.03 9.34 3.37
CA GLU A 137 2.90 9.88 4.43
C GLU A 137 2.13 10.18 5.73
N GLY A 138 0.80 10.12 5.71
CA GLY A 138 -0.03 10.57 6.82
C GLY A 138 -0.04 12.09 6.94
N PHE A 139 -0.58 12.60 8.05
CA PHE A 139 -0.52 14.02 8.38
C PHE A 139 -0.85 14.28 9.86
N LEU A 140 -0.63 15.52 10.29
CA LEU A 140 -0.87 16.01 11.65
C LEU A 140 -2.09 16.92 11.67
N ILE A 141 -3.02 16.68 12.59
CA ILE A 141 -4.12 17.60 12.92
C ILE A 141 -3.90 18.07 14.36
N GLY A 142 -3.35 19.27 14.54
CA GLY A 142 -2.90 19.72 15.85
C GLY A 142 -1.85 18.73 16.40
N ASP A 143 -2.12 18.17 17.58
CA ASP A 143 -1.26 17.19 18.25
C ASP A 143 -1.55 15.73 17.86
N ILE A 144 -2.53 15.48 16.98
CA ILE A 144 -2.94 14.13 16.57
C ILE A 144 -2.19 13.74 15.29
N ALA A 145 -1.41 12.67 15.38
CA ALA A 145 -0.76 12.04 14.23
C ALA A 145 -1.66 10.96 13.63
N ILE A 146 -2.01 11.11 12.35
CA ILE A 146 -2.75 10.11 11.58
C ILE A 146 -1.75 9.39 10.66
N PRO A 147 -1.49 8.09 10.86
CA PRO A 147 -0.50 7.37 10.07
C PRO A 147 -0.93 7.26 8.60
N GLY A 148 0.03 7.34 7.68
CA GLY A 148 -0.28 7.22 6.25
C GLY A 148 -0.58 5.81 5.77
N HIS A 149 -0.28 4.80 6.58
CA HIS A 149 -0.50 3.40 6.27
C HIS A 149 -0.75 2.56 7.52
N LEU A 150 -1.60 1.54 7.38
CA LEU A 150 -1.83 0.51 8.39
C LEU A 150 -1.55 -0.86 7.77
N THR A 151 -0.93 -1.76 8.54
CA THR A 151 -0.83 -3.18 8.18
C THR A 151 -2.16 -3.89 8.46
N LYS A 152 -2.58 -4.77 7.55
CA LYS A 152 -3.65 -5.74 7.87
C LYS A 152 -3.19 -6.61 9.04
N GLY A 153 -3.71 -6.35 10.24
CA GLY A 153 -3.48 -7.19 11.42
C GLY A 153 -2.83 -6.52 12.63
N THR A 154 -2.72 -5.19 12.66
CA THR A 154 -2.51 -4.52 13.96
C THR A 154 -3.87 -4.40 14.65
N PRO A 155 -4.06 -4.97 15.86
CA PRO A 155 -5.31 -4.85 16.61
C PRO A 155 -5.63 -3.39 16.98
#